data_AF-A0A9D1DTE1-F1
#
_entry.id   AF-A0A9D1DTE1-F1
#
_cell.length_a   1.000
_cell.length_b   1.000
_cell.length_c   1.000
_cell.angle_alpha   90.00
_cell.angle_beta   90.00
_cell.angle_gamma   90.00
#
_symmetry.space_group_name_H-M   'P 1'
#
loop_
_entity.id
_entity.type
_entity.pdbx_description
1 polymer ?
#
loop_
_entity_poly.entity_id
_entity_poly.type
_entity_poly.pdbx_seq_one_letter_code
_entity_poly.pdbx_strand_id
1 'polypeptide(L)'
;MEYYDKLNLAIKNTLEDERLKYHLQYLDEVVKLASIIIENTKDLVVDDYSTNVSLDNSIDIVTNFFSKINGEYASRFLKLLKEKDIYNGKACNVVNFNKIDSPRIDRSEVRDDGSLHIDYSETLADAFNISHEFTHKFSKQKYKDSTIKQFLCESTTLTIEFLLEDYLLESSGYDKDEIKIRKTNRLKETYDDATAVIFEHTLLKLYKENNGMLNEEILLNYLNSLPKGSKLYELFFHNSKRYLDDIVSKGHLQFSYRQRYVIGVVLASYFHDSITKDESYKNRLFYLIEILGHTDMTSLDDLKALEKLEIPVVEDGNFKVNANNIEKLSDCYKKEVNDVLEVQKENNHTK
;
A
#
# COMPACT_ATOMS: atom_id res chain seq x y z
N MET A 1 29.50 -18.85 -3.95
CA MET A 1 28.21 -19.23 -3.34
C MET A 1 27.23 -19.40 -4.48
N GLU A 2 26.74 -20.62 -4.66
CA GLU A 2 25.82 -20.94 -5.76
C GLU A 2 24.48 -20.20 -5.56
N TYR A 3 23.68 -20.05 -6.62
CA TYR A 3 22.44 -19.27 -6.58
C TYR A 3 21.49 -19.73 -5.46
N TYR A 4 21.30 -21.05 -5.36
CA TYR A 4 20.41 -21.65 -4.35
C TYR A 4 20.97 -21.57 -2.93
N ASP A 5 22.29 -21.57 -2.74
CA ASP A 5 22.88 -21.29 -1.42
C ASP A 5 22.49 -19.89 -0.94
N LYS A 6 22.55 -18.88 -1.84
CA LYS A 6 22.15 -17.50 -1.51
C LYS A 6 20.66 -17.41 -1.20
N LEU A 7 19.82 -18.10 -1.97
CA LEU A 7 18.38 -18.15 -1.73
C LEU A 7 18.05 -18.76 -0.37
N ASN A 8 18.65 -19.91 -0.04
CA ASN A 8 18.46 -20.58 1.24
C ASN A 8 18.94 -19.70 2.40
N LEU A 9 20.09 -19.03 2.25
CA LEU A 9 20.58 -18.09 3.24
C LEU A 9 19.62 -16.90 3.42
N ALA A 10 19.07 -16.36 2.33
CA ALA A 10 18.09 -15.26 2.39
C ALA A 10 16.82 -15.66 3.16
N ILE A 11 16.29 -16.85 2.89
CA ILE A 11 15.12 -17.38 3.61
C ILE A 11 15.44 -17.60 5.10
N LYS A 12 16.61 -18.19 5.39
CA LYS A 12 17.07 -18.39 6.76
C LYS A 12 17.20 -17.06 7.52
N ASN A 13 17.85 -16.06 6.91
CA ASN A 13 17.98 -14.73 7.48
C ASN A 13 16.61 -14.12 7.81
N THR A 14 15.61 -14.27 6.94
CA THR A 14 14.25 -13.80 7.22
C THR A 14 13.62 -14.52 8.41
N LEU A 15 13.78 -15.85 8.50
CA LEU A 15 13.22 -16.64 9.60
C LEU A 15 13.87 -16.33 10.96
N GLU A 16 15.14 -15.90 10.96
CA GLU A 16 15.92 -15.57 12.15
C GLU A 16 15.85 -14.09 12.55
N ASP A 17 15.24 -13.22 11.72
CA ASP A 17 15.09 -11.79 12.02
C ASP A 17 13.91 -11.55 12.97
N GLU A 18 14.21 -11.24 14.23
CA GLU A 18 13.20 -10.93 15.26
C GLU A 18 12.26 -9.77 14.87
N ARG A 19 12.71 -8.82 14.02
CA ARG A 19 11.86 -7.73 13.53
C ARG A 19 10.75 -8.23 12.61
N LEU A 20 10.94 -9.40 11.99
CA LEU A 20 9.98 -10.02 11.07
C LEU A 20 9.03 -11.00 11.75
N LYS A 21 9.19 -11.25 13.05
CA LYS A 21 8.39 -12.24 13.79
C LYS A 21 6.87 -12.00 13.67
N TYR A 22 6.43 -10.75 13.83
CA TYR A 22 5.00 -10.40 13.69
C TYR A 22 4.51 -10.49 12.24
N HIS A 23 5.35 -10.09 11.28
CA HIS A 23 5.05 -10.28 9.86
C HIS A 23 4.86 -11.76 9.51
N LEU A 24 5.75 -12.63 10.00
CA LEU A 24 5.67 -14.08 9.81
C LEU A 24 4.44 -14.68 10.49
N GLN A 25 4.09 -14.21 11.70
CA GLN A 25 2.92 -14.68 12.45
C GLN A 25 1.61 -14.48 11.68
N TYR A 26 1.45 -13.36 10.99
CA TYR A 26 0.20 -13.01 10.30
C TYR A 26 0.25 -13.23 8.78
N LEU A 27 1.33 -13.80 8.25
CA LEU A 27 1.51 -13.97 6.81
C LEU A 27 0.39 -14.81 6.16
N ASP A 28 -0.12 -15.84 6.85
CA ASP A 28 -1.27 -16.62 6.36
C ASP A 28 -2.54 -15.76 6.19
N GLU A 29 -2.76 -14.80 7.08
CA GLU A 29 -3.89 -13.86 7.02
C GLU A 29 -3.70 -12.85 5.88
N VAL A 30 -2.47 -12.35 5.69
CA VAL A 30 -2.12 -11.47 4.55
C VAL A 30 -2.31 -12.20 3.22
N VAL A 31 -1.98 -13.49 3.13
CA VAL A 31 -2.18 -14.30 1.91
C VAL A 31 -3.66 -14.41 1.54
N LYS A 32 -4.57 -14.43 2.52
CA LYS A 32 -6.02 -14.36 2.23
C LYS A 32 -6.39 -13.03 1.57
N LEU A 33 -5.85 -11.91 2.05
CA LEU A 33 -6.06 -10.58 1.45
C LEU A 33 -5.41 -10.47 0.07
N ALA A 34 -4.20 -11.00 -0.10
CA ALA A 34 -3.53 -11.07 -1.40
C ALA A 34 -4.38 -11.86 -2.42
N SER A 35 -5.04 -12.94 -1.97
CA SER A 35 -5.93 -13.73 -2.83
C SER A 35 -7.14 -12.91 -3.33
N ILE A 36 -7.72 -12.03 -2.50
CA ILE A 36 -8.77 -11.10 -2.93
C ILE A 36 -8.30 -10.26 -4.13
N ILE A 37 -7.10 -9.65 -4.01
CA ILE A 37 -6.52 -8.85 -5.09
C ILE A 37 -6.30 -9.71 -6.33
N ILE A 38 -5.61 -10.85 -6.17
CA ILE A 38 -5.33 -11.73 -7.30
C ILE A 38 -6.62 -12.17 -7.99
N GLU A 39 -7.69 -12.52 -7.29
CA GLU A 39 -8.92 -13.00 -7.92
C GLU A 39 -9.70 -11.90 -8.65
N ASN A 40 -9.63 -10.66 -8.15
CA ASN A 40 -10.49 -9.57 -8.61
C ASN A 40 -9.80 -8.58 -9.56
N THR A 41 -8.46 -8.47 -9.58
CA THR A 41 -7.76 -7.63 -10.58
C THR A 41 -7.69 -8.36 -11.93
N LYS A 42 -8.29 -7.77 -12.96
CA LYS A 42 -8.25 -8.26 -14.35
C LYS A 42 -7.78 -7.15 -15.28
N ASP A 43 -6.79 -7.47 -16.11
CA ASP A 43 -6.42 -6.72 -17.33
C ASP A 43 -6.23 -5.20 -17.18
N LEU A 44 -5.82 -4.73 -15.99
CA LEU A 44 -5.49 -3.32 -15.79
C LEU A 44 -4.19 -2.98 -16.51
N VAL A 45 -4.24 -1.91 -17.31
CA VAL A 45 -3.08 -1.36 -18.00
C VAL A 45 -2.61 -0.10 -17.26
N VAL A 46 -1.31 -0.03 -16.98
CA VAL A 46 -0.69 1.16 -16.38
C VAL A 46 -0.68 2.29 -17.40
N ASP A 47 -1.04 3.50 -16.98
CA ASP A 47 -1.08 4.69 -17.84
C ASP A 47 -0.15 5.80 -17.33
N ASP A 48 0.11 6.80 -18.17
CA ASP A 48 0.93 7.97 -17.87
C ASP A 48 0.10 9.25 -17.96
N TYR A 49 0.35 10.17 -17.03
CA TYR A 49 -0.26 11.49 -17.06
C TYR A 49 0.19 12.29 -18.28
N SER A 50 -0.76 12.98 -18.91
CA SER A 50 -0.51 13.87 -20.04
C SER A 50 -0.75 15.34 -19.68
N THR A 51 -1.46 15.63 -18.59
CA THR A 51 -1.78 16.99 -18.17
C THR A 51 -0.71 17.58 -17.26
N ASN A 52 -0.23 18.79 -17.60
CA ASN A 52 0.66 19.55 -16.74
C ASN A 52 -0.12 20.18 -15.57
N VAL A 53 0.33 19.90 -14.35
CA VAL A 53 -0.21 20.47 -13.11
C VAL A 53 0.96 20.95 -12.27
N SER A 54 1.11 22.26 -12.07
CA SER A 54 2.22 22.81 -11.29
C SER A 54 2.19 22.35 -9.83
N LEU A 55 3.34 22.38 -9.17
CA LEU A 55 3.43 22.10 -7.74
C LEU A 55 2.49 22.99 -6.90
N ASP A 56 2.42 24.28 -7.23
CA ASP A 56 1.53 25.22 -6.54
C ASP A 56 0.05 24.82 -6.70
N ASN A 57 -0.37 24.45 -7.92
CA ASN A 57 -1.73 23.96 -8.16
C ASN A 57 -2.00 22.66 -7.39
N SER A 58 -1.03 21.75 -7.32
CA SER A 58 -1.14 20.50 -6.54
C SER A 58 -1.29 20.78 -5.04
N ILE A 59 -0.56 21.77 -4.50
CA ILE A 59 -0.71 22.21 -3.10
C ILE A 59 -2.10 22.83 -2.87
N ASP A 60 -2.61 23.61 -3.81
CA ASP A 60 -3.95 24.21 -3.71
C ASP A 60 -5.06 23.15 -3.76
N ILE A 61 -4.94 22.16 -4.66
CA ILE A 61 -5.84 21.00 -4.72
C ILE A 61 -5.89 20.30 -3.36
N VAL A 62 -4.73 19.96 -2.81
CA VAL A 62 -4.65 19.24 -1.53
C VAL A 62 -5.17 20.10 -0.37
N THR A 63 -4.90 21.40 -0.37
CA THR A 63 -5.44 22.34 0.63
C THR A 63 -6.96 22.33 0.60
N ASN A 64 -7.56 22.50 -0.58
CA ASN A 64 -9.02 22.56 -0.74
C ASN A 64 -9.68 21.22 -0.42
N PHE A 65 -9.07 20.11 -0.85
CA PHE A 65 -9.51 18.76 -0.51
C PHE A 65 -9.51 18.55 1.01
N PHE A 66 -8.40 18.82 1.70
CA PHE A 66 -8.34 18.69 3.15
C PHE A 66 -9.36 19.62 3.83
N SER A 67 -9.58 20.83 3.33
CA SER A 67 -10.62 21.72 3.88
C SER A 67 -12.03 21.12 3.76
N LYS A 68 -12.34 20.43 2.65
CA LYS A 68 -13.63 19.75 2.45
C LYS A 68 -13.77 18.53 3.37
N ILE A 69 -12.71 17.74 3.55
CA ILE A 69 -12.81 16.51 4.34
C ILE A 69 -12.67 16.75 5.85
N ASN A 70 -11.74 17.62 6.29
CA ASN A 70 -11.52 17.99 7.68
C ASN A 70 -10.68 19.28 7.79
N GLY A 71 -11.30 20.38 8.21
CA GLY A 71 -10.62 21.68 8.36
C GLY A 71 -9.40 21.68 9.29
N GLU A 72 -9.33 20.74 10.25
CA GLU A 72 -8.13 20.58 11.09
C GLU A 72 -6.95 20.04 10.28
N TYR A 73 -7.17 19.08 9.37
CA TYR A 73 -6.10 18.58 8.50
C TYR A 73 -5.61 19.64 7.52
N ALA A 74 -6.51 20.47 6.97
CA ALA A 74 -6.07 21.61 6.15
C ALA A 74 -5.18 22.57 6.94
N SER A 75 -5.55 22.87 8.19
CA SER A 75 -4.76 23.73 9.07
C SER A 75 -3.40 23.11 9.41
N ARG A 76 -3.35 21.80 9.68
CA ARG A 76 -2.12 21.05 9.94
C ARG A 76 -1.22 20.98 8.70
N PHE A 77 -1.79 20.73 7.53
CA PHE A 77 -1.12 20.73 6.24
C PHE A 77 -0.39 22.06 5.98
N LEU A 78 -1.13 23.18 6.03
CA LEU A 78 -0.59 24.52 5.81
C LEU A 78 0.46 24.92 6.85
N LYS A 79 0.32 24.45 8.09
CA LYS A 79 1.32 24.65 9.15
C LYS A 79 2.61 23.90 8.84
N LEU A 80 2.52 22.62 8.47
CA LEU A 80 3.66 21.76 8.17
C LEU A 80 4.47 22.28 6.97
N LEU A 81 3.80 22.79 5.93
CA LEU A 81 4.46 23.42 4.78
C LEU A 81 5.39 24.59 5.16
N LYS A 82 5.09 25.27 6.29
CA LYS A 82 5.85 26.41 6.81
C LYS A 82 6.77 26.03 7.97
N GLU A 83 6.68 24.80 8.46
CA GLU A 83 7.42 24.34 9.62
C GLU A 83 8.90 24.21 9.30
N LYS A 84 9.73 24.72 10.21
CA LYS A 84 11.18 24.60 10.15
C LYS A 84 11.67 23.86 11.38
N ASP A 85 12.67 23.02 11.16
CA ASP A 85 13.39 22.33 12.24
C ASP A 85 14.90 22.61 12.11
N ILE A 86 15.64 22.41 13.19
CA ILE A 86 17.08 22.68 13.25
C ILE A 86 17.83 21.36 13.00
N TYR A 87 18.40 21.22 11.81
CA TYR A 87 19.29 20.12 11.47
C TYR A 87 20.73 20.62 11.36
N ASN A 88 21.65 20.01 12.12
CA ASN A 88 23.07 20.42 12.17
C ASN A 88 23.28 21.92 12.41
N GLY A 89 22.45 22.52 13.28
CA GLY A 89 22.54 23.95 13.61
C GLY A 89 21.97 24.90 12.54
N LYS A 90 21.35 24.38 11.47
CA LYS A 90 20.68 25.18 10.43
C LYS A 90 19.18 24.92 10.44
N ALA A 91 18.41 25.99 10.32
CA ALA A 91 16.97 25.89 10.13
C ALA A 91 16.68 25.41 8.70
N CYS A 92 16.09 24.22 8.58
CA CYS A 92 15.65 23.62 7.32
C CYS A 92 14.14 23.45 7.36
N ASN A 93 13.49 23.44 6.19
CA ASN A 93 12.07 23.14 6.12
C ASN A 93 11.85 21.66 6.47
N VAL A 94 10.77 21.38 7.22
CA VAL A 94 10.36 20.00 7.51
C VAL A 94 9.87 19.30 6.25
N VAL A 95 9.30 20.05 5.30
CA VAL A 95 8.84 19.56 4.00
C VAL A 95 9.80 20.01 2.91
N ASN A 96 10.28 19.07 2.09
CA ASN A 96 11.24 19.30 1.02
C ASN A 96 10.68 18.76 -0.30
N PHE A 97 10.63 19.62 -1.32
CA PHE A 97 10.17 19.28 -2.65
C PHE A 97 11.34 19.10 -3.61
N ASN A 98 11.42 17.96 -4.30
CA ASN A 98 12.46 17.68 -5.29
C ASN A 98 11.81 17.45 -6.66
N LYS A 99 12.24 18.20 -7.66
CA LYS A 99 11.75 18.00 -9.02
C LYS A 99 12.36 16.73 -9.60
N ILE A 100 11.54 15.89 -10.22
CA ILE A 100 11.93 14.66 -10.92
C ILE A 100 11.39 14.68 -12.35
N ASP A 101 11.99 13.85 -13.21
CA ASP A 101 11.65 13.80 -14.64
C ASP A 101 10.39 13.00 -14.94
N SER A 102 9.94 12.12 -14.02
CA SER A 102 8.78 11.25 -14.23
C SER A 102 8.18 10.80 -12.90
N PRO A 103 6.83 10.76 -12.78
CA PRO A 103 6.17 10.24 -11.57
C PRO A 103 6.48 8.77 -11.29
N ARG A 104 6.97 8.00 -12.29
CA ARG A 104 7.31 6.58 -12.14
C ARG A 104 8.55 6.31 -11.29
N ILE A 105 9.36 7.34 -11.01
CA ILE A 105 10.56 7.23 -10.17
C ILE A 105 10.38 7.90 -8.81
N ASP A 106 9.13 8.18 -8.41
CA ASP A 106 8.80 8.79 -7.13
C ASP A 106 9.42 8.02 -5.95
N ARG A 107 10.05 8.76 -5.04
CA ARG A 107 10.60 8.26 -3.78
C ARG A 107 10.14 9.15 -2.62
N SER A 108 8.93 9.67 -2.73
CA SER A 108 8.32 10.46 -1.68
C SER A 108 8.22 9.62 -0.41
N GLU A 109 8.59 10.20 0.73
CA GLU A 109 8.61 9.49 2.01
C GLU A 109 8.66 10.44 3.21
N VAL A 110 8.21 9.92 4.36
CA VAL A 110 8.54 10.50 5.68
C VAL A 110 9.78 9.80 6.27
N ARG A 111 10.91 10.51 6.28
CA ARG A 111 12.23 10.00 6.72
C ARG A 111 12.35 9.79 8.22
N ASP A 112 13.39 9.07 8.63
CA ASP A 112 13.64 8.69 10.04
C ASP A 112 13.77 9.89 10.98
N ASP A 113 14.29 10.99 10.46
CA ASP A 113 14.44 12.25 11.17
C ASP A 113 13.15 13.08 11.23
N GLY A 114 12.06 12.56 10.66
CA GLY A 114 10.77 13.23 10.57
C GLY A 114 10.63 14.20 9.41
N SER A 115 11.66 14.44 8.60
CA SER A 115 11.50 15.25 7.39
C SER A 115 10.57 14.54 6.38
N LEU A 116 9.77 15.33 5.68
CA LEU A 116 8.92 14.89 4.60
C LEU A 116 9.57 15.28 3.27
N HIS A 117 9.89 14.28 2.45
CA HIS A 117 10.43 14.46 1.11
C HIS A 117 9.34 14.13 0.10
N ILE A 118 9.08 15.05 -0.83
CA ILE A 118 8.10 14.89 -1.88
C ILE A 118 8.80 15.11 -3.21
N ASP A 119 8.82 14.07 -4.03
CA ASP A 119 9.24 14.19 -5.40
C ASP A 119 8.03 14.62 -6.25
N TYR A 120 8.25 15.57 -7.17
CA TYR A 120 7.19 16.12 -8.01
C TYR A 120 7.61 16.23 -9.47
N SER A 121 6.65 16.03 -10.37
CA SER A 121 6.86 15.89 -11.81
C SER A 121 6.01 16.85 -12.66
N GLU A 122 5.30 17.76 -12.01
CA GLU A 122 4.34 18.70 -12.62
C GLU A 122 3.18 18.00 -13.33
N THR A 123 2.62 16.98 -12.68
CA THR A 123 1.44 16.23 -13.14
C THR A 123 0.43 16.09 -12.01
N LEU A 124 -0.79 15.62 -12.31
CA LEU A 124 -1.82 15.40 -11.30
C LEU A 124 -1.39 14.36 -10.24
N ALA A 125 -0.42 13.49 -10.56
CA ALA A 125 0.23 12.59 -9.60
C ALA A 125 0.73 13.32 -8.35
N ASP A 126 1.24 14.54 -8.50
CA ASP A 126 1.85 15.30 -7.43
C ASP A 126 0.83 15.60 -6.31
N ALA A 127 -0.43 15.88 -6.65
CA ALA A 127 -1.49 16.10 -5.65
C ALA A 127 -1.76 14.82 -4.84
N PHE A 128 -1.79 13.66 -5.50
CA PHE A 128 -1.93 12.37 -4.82
C PHE A 128 -0.73 12.08 -3.92
N ASN A 129 0.51 12.23 -4.42
CA ASN A 129 1.73 12.01 -3.63
C ASN A 129 1.80 12.93 -2.40
N ILE A 130 1.47 14.22 -2.57
CA ILE A 130 1.40 15.17 -1.46
C ILE A 130 0.35 14.69 -0.44
N SER A 131 -0.88 14.36 -0.87
CA SER A 131 -1.93 13.92 0.07
C SER A 131 -1.57 12.62 0.82
N HIS A 132 -0.93 11.67 0.13
CA HIS A 132 -0.48 10.39 0.66
C HIS A 132 0.55 10.62 1.78
N GLU A 133 1.64 11.31 1.46
CA GLU A 133 2.74 11.46 2.40
C GLU A 133 2.42 12.41 3.55
N PHE A 134 1.60 13.44 3.32
CA PHE A 134 1.12 14.27 4.42
C PHE A 134 0.21 13.48 5.38
N THR A 135 -0.58 12.53 4.87
CA THR A 135 -1.36 11.63 5.72
C THR A 135 -0.45 10.74 6.57
N HIS A 136 0.63 10.19 6.00
CA HIS A 136 1.68 9.55 6.81
C HIS A 136 2.27 10.50 7.85
N LYS A 137 2.59 11.74 7.47
CA LYS A 137 3.15 12.76 8.37
C LYS A 137 2.20 13.16 9.49
N PHE A 138 0.88 13.12 9.27
CA PHE A 138 -0.13 13.40 10.30
C PHE A 138 -0.10 12.37 11.43
N SER A 139 0.20 11.10 11.13
CA SER A 139 0.37 10.03 12.12
C SER A 139 1.70 10.13 12.92
N LYS A 140 2.01 11.33 13.43
CA LYS A 140 3.33 11.80 13.88
C LYS A 140 4.18 10.72 14.58
N GLN A 141 5.38 10.52 14.02
CA GLN A 141 6.43 9.59 14.42
C GLN A 141 6.83 9.69 15.90
N LYS A 142 6.20 8.91 16.78
CA LYS A 142 6.86 8.57 18.04
C LYS A 142 7.71 7.30 17.91
N TYR A 143 7.25 6.28 17.16
CA TYR A 143 8.04 5.09 16.83
C TYR A 143 7.64 4.50 15.47
N LYS A 144 8.63 4.18 14.62
CA LYS A 144 8.40 3.65 13.27
C LYS A 144 8.04 2.16 13.25
N ASP A 145 8.30 1.46 14.36
CA ASP A 145 8.26 0.00 14.42
C ASP A 145 7.01 -0.57 15.09
N SER A 146 5.93 0.20 15.23
CA SER A 146 4.69 -0.37 15.78
C SER A 146 4.04 -1.33 14.77
N THR A 147 3.59 -2.50 15.24
CA THR A 147 2.98 -3.52 14.37
C THR A 147 1.75 -2.96 13.66
N ILE A 148 0.91 -2.19 14.36
CA ILE A 148 -0.28 -1.56 13.78
C ILE A 148 0.10 -0.62 12.64
N LYS A 149 1.18 0.15 12.79
CA LYS A 149 1.69 1.01 11.71
C LYS A 149 2.22 0.18 10.55
N GLN A 150 3.02 -0.84 10.82
CA GLN A 150 3.58 -1.72 9.78
C GLN A 150 2.53 -2.53 9.00
N PHE A 151 1.31 -2.66 9.50
CA PHE A 151 0.22 -3.37 8.82
C PHE A 151 -0.83 -2.43 8.22
N LEU A 152 -1.17 -1.34 8.91
CA LEU A 152 -2.33 -0.49 8.56
C LEU A 152 -1.94 0.89 8.03
N CYS A 153 -0.65 1.29 7.99
CA CYS A 153 -0.29 2.66 7.59
C CYS A 153 -0.73 3.02 6.17
N GLU A 154 -0.66 2.08 5.23
CA GLU A 154 -1.09 2.33 3.85
C GLU A 154 -2.61 2.38 3.73
N SER A 155 -3.35 1.79 4.66
CA SER A 155 -4.81 1.78 4.56
C SER A 155 -5.39 3.20 4.64
N THR A 156 -4.81 4.06 5.48
CA THR A 156 -5.29 5.44 5.63
C THR A 156 -4.86 6.33 4.47
N THR A 157 -3.61 6.22 4.02
CA THR A 157 -3.11 7.02 2.90
C THR A 157 -3.81 6.67 1.59
N LEU A 158 -4.01 5.38 1.31
CA LEU A 158 -4.74 4.93 0.12
C LEU A 158 -6.24 5.28 0.19
N THR A 159 -6.87 5.24 1.37
CA THR A 159 -8.25 5.74 1.52
C THR A 159 -8.32 7.22 1.18
N ILE A 160 -7.35 8.02 1.66
CA ILE A 160 -7.27 9.45 1.36
C ILE A 160 -7.06 9.70 -0.14
N GLU A 161 -6.24 8.89 -0.82
CA GLU A 161 -6.10 8.97 -2.28
C GLU A 161 -7.43 8.70 -3.01
N PHE A 162 -8.19 7.68 -2.59
CA PHE A 162 -9.49 7.38 -3.22
C PHE A 162 -10.50 8.52 -2.99
N LEU A 163 -10.54 9.11 -1.79
CA LEU A 163 -11.37 10.28 -1.52
C LEU A 163 -10.92 11.53 -2.29
N LEU A 164 -9.62 11.68 -2.55
CA LEU A 164 -9.10 12.76 -3.39
C LEU A 164 -9.52 12.57 -4.85
N GLU A 165 -9.54 11.32 -5.34
CA GLU A 165 -10.09 11.00 -6.67
C GLU A 165 -11.55 11.44 -6.79
N ASP A 166 -12.41 11.02 -5.84
CA ASP A 166 -13.81 11.43 -5.79
C ASP A 166 -13.96 12.96 -5.77
N TYR A 167 -13.16 13.64 -4.95
CA TYR A 167 -13.14 15.10 -4.89
C TYR A 167 -12.79 15.73 -6.25
N LEU A 168 -11.78 15.21 -6.94
CA LEU A 168 -11.36 15.72 -8.25
C LEU A 168 -12.44 15.46 -9.32
N LEU A 169 -13.08 14.29 -9.31
CA LEU A 169 -14.18 13.96 -10.23
C LEU A 169 -15.40 14.88 -10.03
N GLU A 170 -15.68 15.28 -8.79
CA GLU A 170 -16.82 16.15 -8.47
C GLU A 170 -16.56 17.64 -8.69
N SER A 171 -15.32 18.10 -8.46
CA SER A 171 -15.05 19.53 -8.24
C SER A 171 -13.99 20.14 -9.14
N SER A 172 -13.29 19.32 -9.95
CA SER A 172 -12.26 19.79 -10.87
C SER A 172 -12.74 19.80 -12.32
N GLY A 173 -12.01 20.50 -13.17
CA GLY A 173 -12.17 20.46 -14.64
C GLY A 173 -11.17 19.53 -15.32
N TYR A 174 -10.45 18.70 -14.58
CA TYR A 174 -9.50 17.74 -15.15
C TYR A 174 -10.24 16.61 -15.86
N ASP A 175 -9.57 16.02 -16.84
CA ASP A 175 -10.09 14.87 -17.55
C ASP A 175 -10.27 13.67 -16.61
N LYS A 176 -11.37 12.92 -16.77
CA LYS A 176 -11.68 11.79 -15.89
C LYS A 176 -10.62 10.69 -15.99
N ASP A 177 -10.06 10.49 -17.19
CA ASP A 177 -9.06 9.46 -17.41
C ASP A 177 -7.79 9.82 -16.66
N GLU A 178 -7.35 11.08 -16.75
CA GLU A 178 -6.22 11.62 -15.99
C GLU A 178 -6.40 11.44 -14.48
N ILE A 179 -7.59 11.72 -13.96
CA ILE A 179 -7.90 11.55 -12.53
C ILE A 179 -7.78 10.08 -12.11
N LYS A 180 -8.24 9.13 -12.92
CA LYS A 180 -8.23 7.69 -12.61
C LYS A 180 -6.89 6.99 -12.83
N ILE A 181 -5.90 7.64 -13.44
CA ILE A 181 -4.55 7.06 -13.62
C ILE A 181 -3.96 6.61 -12.29
N ARG A 182 -4.12 7.41 -11.21
CA ARG A 182 -3.56 7.08 -9.90
C ARG A 182 -4.06 5.75 -9.37
N LYS A 183 -5.38 5.59 -9.25
CA LYS A 183 -6.00 4.37 -8.73
C LYS A 183 -5.72 3.17 -9.62
N THR A 184 -5.77 3.34 -10.94
CA THR A 184 -5.43 2.29 -11.92
C THR A 184 -4.02 1.75 -11.69
N ASN A 185 -3.02 2.64 -11.67
CA ASN A 185 -1.63 2.28 -11.49
C ASN A 185 -1.41 1.62 -10.12
N ARG A 186 -2.01 2.17 -9.06
CA ARG A 186 -1.93 1.62 -7.70
C ARG A 186 -2.50 0.20 -7.59
N LEU A 187 -3.68 -0.04 -8.18
CA LEU A 187 -4.31 -1.37 -8.19
C LEU A 187 -3.44 -2.38 -8.94
N LYS A 188 -2.80 -1.96 -10.04
CA LYS A 188 -1.88 -2.82 -10.80
C LYS A 188 -0.56 -3.10 -10.06
N GLU A 189 0.04 -2.11 -9.42
CA GLU A 189 1.21 -2.29 -8.56
C GLU A 189 0.92 -3.24 -7.41
N THR A 190 -0.24 -3.07 -6.77
CA THR A 190 -0.61 -3.91 -5.62
C THR A 190 -0.93 -5.35 -6.04
N TYR A 191 -1.37 -5.59 -7.27
CA TYR A 191 -1.46 -6.93 -7.84
C TYR A 191 -0.08 -7.62 -7.96
N ASP A 192 0.94 -6.88 -8.38
CA ASP A 192 2.31 -7.37 -8.43
C ASP A 192 2.87 -7.66 -7.02
N ASP A 193 2.52 -6.84 -6.02
CA ASP A 193 2.87 -7.06 -4.60
C ASP A 193 2.14 -8.25 -3.98
N ALA A 194 0.83 -8.40 -4.24
CA ALA A 194 0.04 -9.55 -3.80
C ALA A 194 0.63 -10.85 -4.35
N THR A 195 1.02 -10.85 -5.63
CA THR A 195 1.67 -12.00 -6.27
C THR A 195 2.98 -12.36 -5.55
N ALA A 196 3.82 -11.37 -5.27
CA ALA A 196 5.09 -11.58 -4.58
C ALA A 196 4.90 -12.11 -3.16
N VAL A 197 3.91 -11.59 -2.41
CA VAL A 197 3.59 -12.09 -1.05
C VAL A 197 3.20 -13.56 -1.07
N ILE A 198 2.32 -13.98 -1.99
CA ILE A 198 1.91 -15.39 -2.13
C ILE A 198 3.10 -16.26 -2.56
N PHE A 199 3.96 -15.76 -3.45
CA PHE A 199 5.17 -16.45 -3.89
C PHE A 199 6.15 -16.68 -2.73
N GLU A 200 6.48 -15.64 -1.97
CA GLU A 200 7.39 -15.73 -0.84
C GLU A 200 6.85 -16.60 0.31
N HIS A 201 5.54 -16.54 0.56
CA HIS A 201 4.87 -17.47 1.47
C HIS A 201 5.02 -18.93 1.02
N THR A 202 4.88 -19.18 -0.28
CA THR A 202 5.08 -20.50 -0.86
C THR A 202 6.53 -20.97 -0.69
N LEU A 203 7.52 -20.09 -0.93
CA LEU A 203 8.93 -20.40 -0.71
C LEU A 203 9.20 -20.80 0.74
N LEU A 204 8.62 -20.07 1.71
CA LEU A 204 8.76 -20.39 3.14
C LEU A 204 8.19 -21.77 3.48
N LYS A 205 7.04 -22.14 2.90
CA LYS A 205 6.43 -23.47 3.08
C LYS A 205 7.33 -24.55 2.50
N LEU A 206 7.73 -24.42 1.24
CA LEU A 206 8.60 -25.38 0.56
C LEU A 206 9.95 -25.54 1.29
N TYR A 207 10.54 -24.44 1.77
CA TYR A 207 11.79 -24.48 2.52
C TYR A 207 11.63 -25.31 3.81
N LYS A 208 10.54 -25.11 4.55
CA LYS A 208 10.24 -25.89 5.77
C LYS A 208 9.97 -27.36 5.48
N GLU A 209 9.18 -27.64 4.44
CA GLU A 209 8.83 -29.01 4.01
C GLU A 209 10.05 -29.81 3.52
N ASN A 210 11.07 -29.12 3.01
CA ASN A 210 12.29 -29.73 2.48
C ASN A 210 13.50 -29.54 3.41
N ASN A 211 13.27 -29.58 4.73
CA ASN A 211 14.31 -29.54 5.77
C ASN A 211 15.29 -28.37 5.67
N GLY A 212 14.80 -27.20 5.28
CA GLY A 212 15.60 -25.99 5.15
C GLY A 212 16.47 -25.95 3.91
N MET A 213 16.10 -26.66 2.84
CA MET A 213 16.78 -26.59 1.56
C MET A 213 15.80 -26.43 0.40
N LEU A 214 16.04 -25.41 -0.41
CA LEU A 214 15.45 -25.24 -1.74
C LEU A 214 16.52 -25.40 -2.81
N ASN A 215 16.15 -26.04 -3.91
CA ASN A 215 16.93 -26.15 -5.13
C ASN A 215 15.99 -26.02 -6.34
N GLU A 216 16.56 -26.06 -7.54
CA GLU A 216 15.80 -25.95 -8.78
C GLU A 216 14.71 -27.02 -8.90
N GLU A 217 15.05 -28.27 -8.58
CA GLU A 217 14.14 -29.41 -8.69
C GLU A 217 12.89 -29.24 -7.82
N ILE A 218 13.04 -28.80 -6.57
CA ILE A 218 11.91 -28.56 -5.65
C ILE A 218 10.96 -27.50 -6.22
N LEU A 219 11.52 -26.39 -6.73
CA LEU A 219 10.71 -25.30 -7.29
C LEU A 219 9.99 -25.74 -8.57
N LEU A 220 10.67 -26.47 -9.45
CA LEU A 220 10.08 -27.01 -10.68
C LEU A 220 9.00 -28.05 -10.39
N ASN A 221 9.23 -28.93 -9.43
CA ASN A 221 8.24 -29.93 -9.00
C ASN A 221 6.99 -29.26 -8.43
N TYR A 222 7.15 -28.22 -7.62
CA TYR A 222 6.02 -27.45 -7.12
C TYR A 222 5.25 -26.79 -8.29
N LEU A 223 5.94 -26.06 -9.18
CA LEU A 223 5.32 -25.41 -10.34
C LEU A 223 4.60 -26.40 -11.27
N ASN A 224 5.11 -27.62 -11.39
CA ASN A 224 4.49 -28.69 -12.19
C ASN A 224 3.31 -29.37 -11.49
N SER A 225 3.20 -29.27 -10.16
CA SER A 225 2.05 -29.79 -9.42
C SER A 225 0.84 -28.85 -9.48
N LEU A 226 1.05 -27.55 -9.78
CA LEU A 226 -0.03 -26.59 -9.97
C LEU A 226 -0.85 -26.89 -11.24
N PRO A 227 -2.19 -26.70 -11.22
CA PRO A 227 -3.00 -26.82 -12.43
C PRO A 227 -2.57 -25.81 -13.50
N LYS A 228 -2.24 -26.29 -14.71
CA LYS A 228 -1.64 -25.50 -15.81
C LYS A 228 -2.48 -24.34 -16.36
N GLY A 229 -3.74 -24.19 -15.91
CA GLY A 229 -4.61 -23.06 -16.23
C GLY A 229 -5.05 -22.26 -14.99
N SER A 230 -4.47 -22.52 -13.82
CA SER A 230 -4.77 -21.74 -12.61
C SER A 230 -4.04 -20.40 -12.65
N LYS A 231 -4.66 -19.37 -12.07
CA LYS A 231 -4.07 -18.03 -11.95
C LYS A 231 -2.72 -18.07 -11.20
N LEU A 232 -2.60 -18.95 -10.20
CA LEU A 232 -1.35 -19.13 -9.47
C LEU A 232 -0.24 -19.73 -10.34
N TYR A 233 -0.56 -20.72 -11.18
CA TYR A 233 0.40 -21.28 -12.13
C TYR A 233 0.90 -20.20 -13.09
N GLU A 234 -0.01 -19.44 -13.71
CA GLU A 234 0.32 -18.36 -14.63
C GLU A 234 1.25 -17.33 -13.96
N LEU A 235 0.86 -16.85 -12.77
CA LEU A 235 1.62 -15.88 -12.00
C LEU A 235 3.04 -16.36 -11.68
N PHE A 236 3.18 -17.60 -11.19
CA PHE A 236 4.48 -18.13 -10.80
C PHE A 236 5.34 -18.48 -12.01
N PHE A 237 4.74 -19.00 -13.07
CA PHE A 237 5.45 -19.30 -14.32
C PHE A 237 6.07 -18.04 -14.93
N HIS A 238 5.34 -16.92 -14.94
CA HIS A 238 5.83 -15.69 -15.55
C HIS A 238 6.72 -14.82 -14.64
N ASN A 239 6.50 -14.83 -13.32
CA ASN A 239 7.14 -13.87 -12.42
C ASN A 239 8.18 -14.46 -11.47
N SER A 240 8.25 -15.79 -11.30
CA SER A 240 9.12 -16.44 -10.30
C SER A 240 10.58 -16.01 -10.40
N LYS A 241 11.16 -15.97 -11.61
CA LYS A 241 12.55 -15.55 -11.81
C LYS A 241 12.81 -14.14 -11.27
N ARG A 242 11.93 -13.18 -11.60
CA ARG A 242 12.03 -11.79 -11.13
C ARG A 242 12.04 -11.73 -9.61
N TYR A 243 11.16 -12.47 -8.95
CA TYR A 243 11.06 -12.47 -7.49
C TYR A 243 12.23 -13.17 -6.82
N LEU A 244 12.69 -14.32 -7.35
CA LEU A 244 13.86 -15.01 -6.83
C LEU A 244 15.12 -14.15 -6.96
N ASP A 245 15.31 -13.47 -8.09
CA ASP A 245 16.45 -12.57 -8.31
C ASP A 245 16.42 -11.37 -7.36
N ASP A 246 15.24 -10.80 -7.07
CA ASP A 246 15.07 -9.72 -6.07
C ASP A 246 15.45 -10.20 -4.66
N ILE A 247 14.96 -11.38 -4.25
CA ILE A 247 15.28 -12.00 -2.95
C ILE A 247 16.77 -12.29 -2.82
N VAL A 248 17.39 -12.90 -3.83
CA VAL A 248 18.81 -13.24 -3.84
C VAL A 248 19.68 -11.98 -3.82
N SER A 249 19.27 -10.94 -4.56
CA SER A 249 19.98 -9.65 -4.59
C SER A 249 19.94 -8.93 -3.25
N LYS A 250 18.80 -8.95 -2.56
CA LYS A 250 18.61 -8.24 -1.29
C LYS A 250 19.04 -9.06 -0.08
N GLY A 251 19.13 -10.38 -0.20
CA GLY A 251 19.56 -11.28 0.86
C GLY A 251 18.50 -11.54 1.94
N HIS A 252 17.25 -11.18 1.69
CA HIS A 252 16.09 -11.47 2.53
C HIS A 252 14.80 -11.43 1.71
N LEU A 253 13.75 -12.10 2.21
CA LEU A 253 12.39 -12.00 1.67
C LEU A 253 11.82 -10.58 1.85
N GLN A 254 10.99 -10.13 0.90
CA GLN A 254 10.46 -8.77 0.78
C GLN A 254 9.00 -8.62 1.22
N PHE A 255 8.32 -9.71 1.59
CA PHE A 255 6.89 -9.71 1.89
C PHE A 255 6.51 -8.71 2.99
N SER A 256 7.39 -8.41 3.96
CA SER A 256 7.10 -7.45 5.04
C SER A 256 6.90 -6.02 4.54
N TYR A 257 7.57 -5.63 3.46
CA TYR A 257 7.34 -4.35 2.79
C TYR A 257 6.08 -4.42 1.92
N ARG A 258 5.97 -5.46 1.08
CA ARG A 258 4.89 -5.60 0.10
C ARG A 258 3.51 -5.81 0.73
N GLN A 259 3.44 -6.49 1.88
CA GLN A 259 2.18 -6.73 2.59
C GLN A 259 1.47 -5.44 3.00
N ARG A 260 2.22 -4.34 3.21
CA ARG A 260 1.66 -3.04 3.58
C ARG A 260 0.66 -2.57 2.52
N TYR A 261 1.02 -2.67 1.25
CA TYR A 261 0.15 -2.30 0.13
C TYR A 261 -0.99 -3.29 -0.07
N VAL A 262 -0.73 -4.60 0.11
CA VAL A 262 -1.77 -5.65 0.06
C VAL A 262 -2.88 -5.38 1.08
N ILE A 263 -2.51 -5.17 2.35
CA ILE A 263 -3.47 -4.85 3.41
C ILE A 263 -4.09 -3.47 3.14
N GLY A 264 -3.25 -2.50 2.78
CA GLY A 264 -3.62 -1.12 2.55
C GLY A 264 -4.73 -0.97 1.54
N VAL A 265 -4.59 -1.53 0.33
CA VAL A 265 -5.57 -1.33 -0.74
C VAL A 265 -6.90 -2.01 -0.45
N VAL A 266 -6.87 -3.20 0.18
CA VAL A 266 -8.08 -3.95 0.52
C VAL A 266 -8.88 -3.20 1.59
N LEU A 267 -8.19 -2.70 2.62
CA LEU A 267 -8.83 -1.88 3.65
C LEU A 267 -9.23 -0.49 3.15
N ALA A 268 -8.47 0.11 2.24
CA ALA A 268 -8.83 1.39 1.63
C ALA A 268 -10.12 1.26 0.82
N SER A 269 -10.27 0.19 0.05
CA SER A 269 -11.51 -0.11 -0.69
C SER A 269 -12.69 -0.26 0.27
N TYR A 270 -12.48 -0.94 1.41
CA TYR A 270 -13.48 -1.07 2.45
C TYR A 270 -13.89 0.27 3.07
N PHE A 271 -12.91 1.09 3.49
CA PHE A 271 -13.19 2.38 4.10
C PHE A 271 -13.86 3.31 3.11
N HIS A 272 -13.40 3.33 1.87
CA HIS A 272 -13.98 4.12 0.79
C HIS A 272 -15.46 3.79 0.59
N ASP A 273 -15.78 2.51 0.33
CA ASP A 273 -17.17 2.06 0.20
C ASP A 273 -18.01 2.32 1.46
N SER A 274 -17.44 2.14 2.65
CA SER A 274 -18.15 2.40 3.91
C SER A 274 -18.45 3.89 4.12
N ILE A 275 -17.51 4.78 3.79
CA ILE A 275 -17.69 6.24 3.90
C ILE A 275 -18.80 6.73 2.98
N THR A 276 -18.86 6.21 1.74
CA THR A 276 -19.93 6.57 0.79
C THR A 276 -21.34 6.18 1.29
N LYS A 277 -21.42 5.21 2.20
CA LYS A 277 -22.68 4.70 2.76
C LYS A 277 -23.00 5.31 4.13
N ASP A 278 -21.98 5.62 4.91
CA ASP A 278 -22.08 6.18 6.26
C ASP A 278 -20.85 7.05 6.59
N GLU A 279 -21.08 8.37 6.65
CA GLU A 279 -20.07 9.37 7.02
C GLU A 279 -19.43 9.13 8.40
N SER A 280 -20.04 8.32 9.29
CA SER A 280 -19.41 7.94 10.56
C SER A 280 -18.06 7.23 10.36
N TYR A 281 -17.89 6.52 9.24
CA TYR A 281 -16.62 5.86 8.87
C TYR A 281 -15.49 6.86 8.58
N LYS A 282 -15.81 8.09 8.23
CA LYS A 282 -14.82 9.15 8.04
C LYS A 282 -14.16 9.52 9.37
N ASN A 283 -14.94 9.59 10.45
CA ASN A 283 -14.39 9.80 11.79
C ASN A 283 -13.54 8.60 12.24
N ARG A 284 -13.91 7.38 11.86
CA ARG A 284 -13.11 6.17 12.12
C ARG A 284 -11.77 6.21 11.39
N LEU A 285 -11.77 6.64 10.12
CA LEU A 285 -10.55 6.85 9.33
C LEU A 285 -9.62 7.86 10.01
N PHE A 286 -10.16 9.00 10.45
CA PHE A 286 -9.36 10.03 11.10
C PHE A 286 -8.81 9.58 12.45
N TYR A 287 -9.63 8.87 13.24
CA TYR A 287 -9.15 8.24 14.47
C TYR A 287 -8.04 7.22 14.21
N LEU A 288 -8.14 6.42 13.13
CA LEU A 288 -7.09 5.52 12.71
C LEU A 288 -5.80 6.27 12.35
N ILE A 289 -5.88 7.39 11.61
CA ILE A 289 -4.73 8.25 11.29
C ILE A 289 -4.02 8.73 12.58
N GLU A 290 -4.78 9.14 13.59
CA GLU A 290 -4.21 9.59 14.86
C GLU A 290 -3.58 8.44 15.66
N ILE A 291 -4.24 7.27 15.73
CA ILE A 291 -3.71 6.10 16.45
C ILE A 291 -2.44 5.55 15.81
N LEU A 292 -2.32 5.62 14.49
CA LEU A 292 -1.10 5.22 13.79
C LEU A 292 0.14 6.04 14.24
N GLY A 293 -0.06 7.18 14.92
CA GLY A 293 0.97 7.99 15.57
C GLY A 293 1.26 7.67 17.04
N HIS A 294 0.59 6.69 17.66
CA HIS A 294 0.82 6.27 19.05
C HIS A 294 1.97 5.24 19.21
N THR A 295 2.35 4.95 20.47
CA THR A 295 3.63 4.30 20.84
C THR A 295 3.50 2.82 21.24
N ASP A 296 4.45 2.03 20.72
CA ASP A 296 4.88 0.65 21.01
C ASP A 296 4.03 -0.55 20.57
N MET A 297 4.76 -1.63 20.24
CA MET A 297 4.50 -2.61 19.17
C MET A 297 3.15 -3.30 19.13
N THR A 298 2.43 -3.36 20.24
CA THR A 298 1.16 -4.09 20.39
C THR A 298 0.69 -3.77 21.81
N SER A 299 0.52 -2.50 22.19
CA SER A 299 -0.25 -2.32 23.40
C SER A 299 -1.61 -2.98 23.12
N LEU A 300 -2.01 -3.92 23.97
CA LEU A 300 -3.32 -4.58 23.87
C LEU A 300 -4.44 -3.52 23.73
N ASP A 301 -4.19 -2.33 24.26
CA ASP A 301 -5.06 -1.16 24.19
C ASP A 301 -5.18 -0.57 22.77
N ASP A 302 -4.13 -0.61 21.94
CA ASP A 302 -4.23 -0.19 20.54
C ASP A 302 -5.05 -1.19 19.72
N LEU A 303 -4.85 -2.50 19.93
CA LEU A 303 -5.67 -3.53 19.26
C LEU A 303 -7.12 -3.45 19.71
N LYS A 304 -7.40 -3.22 21.00
CA LYS A 304 -8.74 -2.91 21.52
C LYS A 304 -9.31 -1.61 20.95
N ALA A 305 -8.48 -0.61 20.69
CA ALA A 305 -8.92 0.63 20.05
C ALA A 305 -9.29 0.39 18.58
N LEU A 306 -8.53 -0.46 17.87
CA LEU A 306 -8.86 -0.89 16.51
C LEU A 306 -10.11 -1.78 16.44
N GLU A 307 -10.37 -2.62 17.44
CA GLU A 307 -11.62 -3.39 17.52
C GLU A 307 -12.85 -2.47 17.56
N LYS A 308 -12.76 -1.35 18.30
CA LYS A 308 -13.84 -0.35 18.35
C LYS A 308 -14.09 0.33 17.01
N LEU A 309 -13.12 0.29 16.08
CA LEU A 309 -13.29 0.82 14.74
C LEU A 309 -14.00 -0.16 13.79
N GLU A 310 -14.24 -1.40 14.24
CA GLU A 310 -14.86 -2.48 13.45
C GLU A 310 -14.11 -2.70 12.13
N ILE A 311 -12.77 -2.67 12.19
CA ILE A 311 -11.93 -2.96 11.04
C ILE A 311 -12.01 -4.47 10.76
N PRO A 312 -12.33 -4.90 9.53
CA PRO A 312 -12.64 -6.30 9.21
C PRO A 312 -11.45 -7.27 9.26
N VAL A 313 -10.27 -6.80 9.67
CA VAL A 313 -9.07 -7.62 9.85
C VAL A 313 -8.59 -7.64 11.30
N VAL A 314 -9.37 -7.08 12.23
CA VAL A 314 -9.06 -7.04 13.67
C VAL A 314 -10.18 -7.74 14.43
N GLU A 315 -9.86 -8.82 15.14
CA GLU A 315 -10.80 -9.63 15.90
C GLU A 315 -10.09 -10.22 17.13
N ASP A 316 -10.70 -10.13 18.31
CA ASP A 316 -10.18 -10.63 19.59
C ASP A 316 -8.74 -10.18 19.89
N GLY A 317 -8.45 -8.90 19.63
CA GLY A 317 -7.14 -8.29 19.82
C GLY A 317 -6.06 -8.89 18.92
N ASN A 318 -6.42 -9.47 17.77
CA ASN A 318 -5.50 -10.08 16.82
C ASN A 318 -5.80 -9.63 15.38
N PHE A 319 -4.79 -9.74 14.51
CA PHE A 319 -4.99 -9.61 13.07
C PHE A 319 -5.54 -10.92 12.52
N LYS A 320 -6.80 -10.91 12.05
CA LYS A 320 -7.51 -12.12 11.62
C LYS A 320 -8.53 -11.78 10.55
N VAL A 321 -8.51 -12.56 9.46
CA VAL A 321 -9.44 -12.42 8.34
C VAL A 321 -10.34 -13.65 8.30
N ASN A 322 -11.57 -13.48 8.78
CA ASN A 322 -12.60 -14.52 8.76
C ASN A 322 -13.35 -14.57 7.43
N ALA A 323 -14.08 -15.66 7.17
CA ALA A 323 -14.75 -15.89 5.89
C ALA A 323 -15.77 -14.79 5.52
N ASN A 324 -16.55 -14.31 6.49
CA ASN A 324 -17.53 -13.24 6.26
C ASN A 324 -16.83 -11.93 5.85
N ASN A 325 -15.70 -11.63 6.48
CA ASN A 325 -14.91 -10.44 6.17
C ASN A 325 -14.24 -10.56 4.80
N ILE A 326 -13.83 -11.77 4.37
CA ILE A 326 -13.28 -11.98 3.01
C ILE A 326 -14.29 -11.59 1.94
N GLU A 327 -15.54 -12.03 2.04
CA GLU A 327 -16.59 -11.71 1.06
C GLU A 327 -16.82 -10.19 0.99
N LYS A 328 -17.01 -9.54 2.15
CA LYS A 328 -17.19 -8.09 2.22
C LYS A 328 -16.00 -7.32 1.64
N LEU A 329 -14.78 -7.69 2.01
CA LEU A 329 -13.55 -7.05 1.52
C LEU A 329 -13.38 -7.26 0.01
N SER A 330 -13.73 -8.45 -0.49
CA SER A 330 -13.68 -8.77 -1.91
C SER A 330 -14.65 -7.91 -2.71
N ASP A 331 -15.89 -7.74 -2.24
CA ASP A 331 -16.88 -6.90 -2.92
C ASP A 331 -16.45 -5.43 -2.99
N CYS A 332 -15.92 -4.89 -1.88
CA CYS A 332 -15.39 -3.53 -1.85
C CYS A 332 -14.22 -3.36 -2.83
N TYR A 333 -13.22 -4.25 -2.80
CA TYR A 333 -12.07 -4.18 -3.70
C TYR A 333 -12.48 -4.31 -5.18
N LYS A 334 -13.39 -5.25 -5.48
CA LYS A 334 -13.91 -5.46 -6.83
C LYS A 334 -14.63 -4.23 -7.39
N LYS A 335 -15.31 -3.46 -6.55
CA LYS A 335 -15.94 -2.19 -6.94
C LYS A 335 -14.91 -1.19 -7.44
N GLU A 336 -13.78 -1.03 -6.74
CA GLU A 336 -12.68 -0.14 -7.17
C GLU A 336 -12.08 -0.58 -8.51
N VAL A 337 -11.86 -1.89 -8.70
CA VAL A 337 -11.34 -2.43 -9.97
C VAL A 337 -12.32 -2.21 -11.12
N ASN A 338 -13.62 -2.44 -10.91
CA ASN A 338 -14.62 -2.21 -11.95
C ASN A 338 -14.72 -0.74 -12.33
N ASP A 339 -14.66 0.16 -11.35
CA ASP A 339 -14.74 1.60 -11.57
C ASP A 339 -13.63 2.12 -12.50
N VAL A 340 -12.40 1.61 -12.36
CA VAL A 340 -11.31 1.97 -13.29
C VAL A 340 -11.40 1.26 -14.65
N LEU A 341 -11.91 0.02 -14.68
CA LEU A 341 -12.06 -0.75 -15.93
C LEU A 341 -13.12 -0.18 -16.86
N GLU A 342 -14.20 0.39 -16.32
CA GLU A 342 -15.24 1.03 -17.12
C GLU A 342 -14.65 2.17 -17.97
N VAL A 343 -13.80 2.98 -17.37
CA VAL A 343 -13.11 4.09 -18.06
C VAL A 343 -12.13 3.59 -19.13
N GLN A 344 -11.33 2.56 -18.83
CA GLN A 344 -10.39 2.00 -19.82
C GLN A 344 -11.10 1.36 -21.03
N LYS A 345 -12.31 0.84 -20.87
CA LYS A 345 -13.11 0.29 -21.98
C LYS A 345 -13.67 1.37 -22.88
N GLU A 346 -14.13 2.49 -22.33
CA GLU A 346 -14.63 3.62 -23.11
C GLU A 346 -13.57 4.13 -24.10
N ASN A 347 -12.30 4.16 -23.69
CA ASN A 347 -11.18 4.62 -24.51
C ASN A 347 -10.73 3.67 -25.62
N ASN A 348 -10.98 2.37 -25.48
CA ASN A 348 -10.66 1.38 -26.51
C ASN A 348 -11.71 1.34 -27.64
N HIS A 349 -12.85 2.01 -27.48
CA HIS A 349 -13.89 2.13 -28.51
C HIS A 349 -13.82 3.43 -29.32
N THR A 350 -12.96 4.38 -28.93
CA THR A 350 -12.76 5.69 -29.59
C THR A 350 -11.49 5.79 -30.42
N LYS A 351 -10.64 4.75 -30.43
CA LYS A 351 -9.50 4.58 -31.35
C LYS A 351 -9.87 3.59 -32.44
#